data_AF-A0A2P6N3G8-F1
#
_entry.id   AF-A0A2P6N3G8-F1
#
_cell.length_a   1.000
_cell.length_b   1.000
_cell.length_c   1.000
_cell.angle_alpha   90.00
_cell.angle_beta   90.00
_cell.angle_gamma   90.00
#
_symmetry.space_group_name_H-M   'P 1'
#
loop_
_entity.id
_entity.type
_entity.pdbx_description
1 polymer ?
#
loop_
_entity_poly.entity_id
_entity_poly.type
_entity_poly.pdbx_seq_one_letter_code
_entity_poly.pdbx_strand_id
1 'polypeptide(L)'
;MQPLPSDLWTEVFSFLPTSDLCVPCFTSKTLRDVAHKIINSRDPNYHHWWRHKKQLPTHDRDLIKWWMVNIREPVWEEARAAALQDDVSTLDLLGWDDSQLSPRHRNLCELNWRREMVLMEALVKGNKRTINACHQKEDISRVSTVECLLWLNVWPRLGEEGNLEVIQWLHNEQSIEGLPSVTWPNIISWSASGCLRPAAKAGHKHVISWFKERGDIGEFTIHDVRYKGAAEGDRMDILMWLDNDMHLDVSLDENATLADFVQSFAVLEWAMKRNVPDDSRRCVYEEAVSTGCIEYCVMNQFSLPTRGPLSNIDSHEENYEAIQLAVVHGYITDVSRISFKSTGRQFELIRWMHERDDSYHSAIQNDDLDILQWAAEEGYLTEAYHNIHQHGSIETIEWLMKTFGEKEGETYRSIASCGTQWLTLGKEKVTKWNIEPMEWMLQRKWNKSQDEVQRWFQREDITTEWLMHLWEHGRDM
;
A
#
# COMPACT_ATOMS: atom_id res chain seq x y z
N MET A 1 -2.47 -1.80 -38.39
CA MET A 1 -3.92 -1.56 -38.19
C MET A 1 -4.24 -0.13 -38.61
N GLN A 2 -5.35 0.13 -39.30
CA GLN A 2 -5.79 1.51 -39.52
C GLN A 2 -6.12 2.14 -38.15
N PRO A 3 -5.71 3.39 -37.89
CA PRO A 3 -6.07 4.07 -36.65
C PRO A 3 -7.59 4.22 -36.60
N LEU A 4 -8.18 3.72 -35.51
CA LEU A 4 -9.59 3.93 -35.22
C LEU A 4 -9.86 5.45 -35.11
N PRO A 5 -11.00 5.96 -35.63
CA PRO A 5 -11.35 7.37 -35.53
C PRO A 5 -11.34 7.85 -34.07
N SER A 6 -10.88 9.08 -33.81
CA SER A 6 -10.88 9.71 -32.49
C SER A 6 -12.25 9.69 -31.81
N ASP A 7 -13.30 9.72 -32.61
CA ASP A 7 -14.68 9.84 -32.18
C ASP A 7 -15.17 8.51 -31.57
N LEU A 8 -14.68 7.38 -32.09
CA LEU A 8 -14.96 6.05 -31.56
C LEU A 8 -14.36 5.88 -30.16
N TRP A 9 -13.16 6.42 -29.95
CA TRP A 9 -12.52 6.39 -28.62
C TRP A 9 -13.28 7.22 -27.61
N THR A 10 -13.85 8.34 -28.04
CA THR A 10 -14.71 9.17 -27.18
C THR A 10 -15.95 8.41 -26.72
N GLU A 11 -16.53 7.59 -27.60
CA GLU A 11 -17.65 6.71 -27.29
C GLU A 11 -17.24 5.57 -26.34
N VAL A 12 -16.13 4.88 -26.61
CA VAL A 12 -15.60 3.83 -25.70
C VAL A 12 -15.31 4.37 -24.30
N PHE A 13 -14.65 5.53 -24.20
CA PHE A 13 -14.36 6.18 -22.92
C PHE A 13 -15.60 6.82 -22.26
N SER A 14 -16.77 6.82 -22.91
CA SER A 14 -18.03 7.19 -22.26
C SER A 14 -18.60 6.08 -21.37
N PHE A 15 -18.24 4.82 -21.66
CA PHE A 15 -18.67 3.65 -20.87
C PHE A 15 -17.70 3.30 -19.75
N LEU A 16 -16.48 3.84 -19.79
CA LEU A 16 -15.49 3.68 -18.73
C LEU A 16 -15.62 4.87 -17.76
N PRO A 17 -15.86 4.63 -16.46
CA PRO A 17 -15.76 5.67 -15.44
C PRO A 17 -14.41 6.37 -15.54
N THR A 18 -14.41 7.70 -15.39
CA THR A 18 -13.16 8.49 -15.40
C THR A 18 -12.17 8.04 -14.32
N SER A 19 -12.67 7.45 -13.23
CA SER A 19 -11.88 6.81 -12.18
C SER A 19 -11.08 5.60 -12.68
N ASP A 20 -11.51 4.95 -13.76
CA ASP A 20 -11.03 3.63 -14.19
C ASP A 20 -10.01 3.72 -15.34
N LEU A 21 -9.75 4.93 -15.82
CA LEU A 21 -8.80 5.22 -16.87
C LEU A 21 -7.49 5.69 -16.23
N CYS A 22 -6.34 5.18 -16.69
CA CYS A 22 -5.00 5.57 -16.21
C CYS A 22 -4.00 5.65 -17.38
N VAL A 23 -3.29 6.77 -17.52
CA VAL A 23 -2.38 7.08 -18.65
C VAL A 23 -1.19 6.11 -18.78
N PRO A 24 -0.45 5.73 -17.71
CA PRO A 24 0.62 4.75 -17.81
C PRO A 24 0.12 3.35 -18.16
N CYS A 25 -1.19 3.11 -18.14
CA CYS A 25 -1.74 1.84 -18.59
C CYS A 25 -1.77 1.73 -20.12
N PHE A 26 -1.75 2.83 -20.88
CA PHE A 26 -1.88 2.75 -22.33
C PHE A 26 -0.52 2.53 -23.01
N THR A 27 -0.29 1.32 -23.53
CA THR A 27 0.84 1.04 -24.42
C THR A 27 0.76 1.84 -25.73
N SER A 28 -0.46 2.16 -26.19
CA SER A 28 -0.68 2.99 -27.38
C SER A 28 -0.66 4.48 -27.05
N LYS A 29 0.31 5.21 -27.62
CA LYS A 29 0.39 6.67 -27.52
C LYS A 29 -0.90 7.37 -27.97
N THR A 30 -1.50 6.95 -29.08
CA THR A 30 -2.73 7.56 -29.59
C THR A 30 -3.89 7.40 -28.60
N LEU A 31 -4.01 6.21 -28.00
CA LEU A 31 -5.04 5.96 -26.98
C LEU A 31 -4.82 6.81 -25.74
N ARG A 32 -3.57 6.86 -25.28
CA ARG A 32 -3.15 7.66 -24.15
C ARG A 32 -3.50 9.13 -24.35
N ASP A 33 -3.15 9.71 -25.51
CA ASP A 33 -3.37 11.12 -25.81
C ASP A 33 -4.87 11.45 -25.89
N VAL A 34 -5.69 10.55 -26.44
CA VAL A 34 -7.16 10.71 -26.51
C VAL A 34 -7.81 10.57 -25.12
N ALA A 35 -7.43 9.55 -24.34
CA ALA A 35 -7.91 9.38 -22.97
C ALA A 35 -7.56 10.61 -22.12
N HIS A 36 -6.33 11.10 -22.24
CA HIS A 36 -5.84 12.30 -21.56
C HIS A 36 -6.72 13.52 -21.87
N LYS A 37 -6.99 13.77 -23.16
CA LYS A 37 -7.85 14.88 -23.59
C LYS A 37 -9.27 14.77 -23.02
N ILE A 38 -9.86 13.57 -23.04
CA ILE A 38 -11.24 13.35 -22.57
C ILE A 38 -11.35 13.54 -21.06
N ILE A 39 -10.40 13.01 -20.29
CA ILE A 39 -10.51 13.05 -18.84
C ILE A 39 -10.26 14.46 -18.31
N ASN A 40 -9.26 15.17 -18.83
CA ASN A 40 -9.01 16.56 -18.45
C ASN A 40 -10.20 17.48 -18.78
N SER A 41 -11.04 17.11 -19.76
CA SER A 41 -12.27 17.84 -20.06
C SER A 41 -13.43 17.53 -19.10
N ARG A 42 -13.43 16.38 -18.44
CA ARG A 42 -14.49 15.97 -17.50
C ARG A 42 -14.24 16.44 -16.08
N ASP A 43 -12.98 16.42 -15.65
CA ASP A 43 -12.61 16.90 -14.32
C ASP A 43 -11.30 17.70 -14.40
N PRO A 44 -11.41 19.04 -14.56
CA PRO A 44 -10.25 19.92 -14.62
C PRO A 44 -9.41 19.88 -13.34
N ASN A 45 -10.02 19.57 -12.19
CA ASN A 45 -9.36 19.59 -10.88
C ASN A 45 -8.69 18.26 -10.55
N TYR A 46 -8.85 17.23 -11.38
CA TYR A 46 -8.22 15.93 -11.19
C TYR A 46 -6.78 15.97 -11.72
N HIS A 47 -5.95 16.87 -11.19
CA HIS A 47 -4.67 17.24 -11.80
C HIS A 47 -3.60 16.13 -11.83
N HIS A 48 -3.84 14.94 -11.26
CA HIS A 48 -2.84 13.86 -11.22
C HIS A 48 -3.44 12.44 -11.34
N TRP A 49 -4.66 12.27 -11.90
CA TRP A 49 -5.27 10.92 -12.02
C TRP A 49 -4.37 9.93 -12.77
N TRP A 50 -3.52 10.47 -13.63
CA TRP A 50 -2.67 9.70 -14.50
C TRP A 50 -1.35 9.28 -13.88
N ARG A 51 -0.92 9.88 -12.76
CA ARG A 51 0.37 9.57 -12.16
C ARG A 51 0.33 8.32 -11.27
N HIS A 52 -0.84 8.02 -10.70
CA HIS A 52 -0.99 6.86 -9.83
C HIS A 52 -1.46 5.64 -10.61
N LYS A 53 -0.93 4.46 -10.27
CA LYS A 53 -1.40 3.18 -10.79
C LYS A 53 -2.87 2.99 -10.42
N LYS A 54 -3.76 3.13 -11.40
CA LYS A 54 -5.16 2.75 -11.24
C LYS A 54 -5.39 1.36 -11.81
N GLN A 55 -6.16 0.61 -11.04
CA GLN A 55 -6.66 -0.70 -11.38
C GLN A 55 -7.64 -0.58 -12.56
N LEU A 56 -7.45 -1.39 -13.60
CA LEU A 56 -8.39 -1.50 -14.72
C LEU A 56 -9.63 -2.32 -14.31
N PRO A 57 -10.80 -2.09 -14.92
CA PRO A 57 -12.02 -2.81 -14.56
C PRO A 57 -11.89 -4.33 -14.77
N THR A 58 -12.31 -5.09 -13.76
CA THR A 58 -12.27 -6.57 -13.77
C THR A 58 -13.66 -7.22 -13.77
N HIS A 59 -14.73 -6.45 -13.90
CA HIS A 59 -16.11 -6.93 -13.78
C HIS A 59 -16.67 -7.58 -15.07
N ASP A 60 -16.03 -7.34 -16.22
CA ASP A 60 -16.45 -7.87 -17.52
C ASP A 60 -15.25 -8.50 -18.24
N ARG A 61 -15.38 -9.78 -18.60
CA ARG A 61 -14.31 -10.58 -19.22
C ARG A 61 -13.97 -10.14 -20.64
N ASP A 62 -14.94 -9.67 -21.40
CA ASP A 62 -14.69 -9.20 -22.76
C ASP A 62 -14.02 -7.82 -22.72
N LEU A 63 -14.37 -6.99 -21.74
CA LEU A 63 -13.62 -5.77 -21.44
C LEU A 63 -12.18 -6.09 -21.03
N ILE A 64 -11.96 -7.10 -20.18
CA ILE A 64 -10.61 -7.54 -19.79
C ILE A 64 -9.79 -7.98 -20.99
N LYS A 65 -10.31 -8.87 -21.83
CA LYS A 65 -9.62 -9.28 -23.07
C LYS A 65 -9.29 -8.09 -23.95
N TRP A 66 -10.23 -7.15 -24.07
CA TRP A 66 -10.03 -5.96 -24.88
C TRP A 66 -8.87 -5.12 -24.35
N TRP A 67 -8.84 -4.78 -23.06
CA TRP A 67 -7.77 -3.95 -22.52
C TRP A 67 -6.44 -4.70 -22.42
N MET A 68 -6.43 -6.01 -22.21
CA MET A 68 -5.19 -6.80 -22.26
C MET A 68 -4.50 -6.75 -23.62
N VAL A 69 -5.29 -6.65 -24.70
CA VAL A 69 -4.77 -6.57 -26.08
C VAL A 69 -4.43 -5.14 -26.49
N ASN A 70 -5.18 -4.14 -26.00
CA ASN A 70 -5.12 -2.77 -26.53
C ASN A 70 -4.49 -1.75 -25.57
N ILE A 71 -4.46 -2.05 -24.27
CA ILE A 71 -4.04 -1.13 -23.21
C ILE A 71 -2.73 -1.63 -22.60
N ARG A 72 -2.74 -2.65 -21.74
CA ARG A 72 -1.54 -3.25 -21.14
C ARG A 72 -1.80 -4.66 -20.61
N GLU A 73 -0.72 -5.33 -20.24
CA GLU A 73 -0.75 -6.55 -19.43
C GLU A 73 -1.29 -6.26 -18.00
N PRO A 74 -1.88 -7.26 -17.33
CA PRO A 74 -2.49 -7.11 -16.01
C PRO A 74 -1.48 -6.75 -14.91
N VAL A 75 -1.95 -6.15 -13.81
CA VAL A 75 -1.20 -5.89 -12.58
C VAL A 75 -1.82 -6.67 -11.41
N TRP A 76 -1.08 -6.74 -10.30
CA TRP A 76 -1.49 -7.46 -9.10
C TRP A 76 -2.86 -6.99 -8.59
N GLU A 77 -3.14 -5.70 -8.67
CA GLU A 77 -4.38 -5.10 -8.19
C GLU A 77 -5.61 -5.68 -8.91
N GLU A 78 -5.52 -5.96 -10.21
CA GLU A 78 -6.61 -6.61 -10.95
C GLU A 78 -6.78 -8.08 -10.56
N ALA A 79 -5.67 -8.84 -10.44
CA ALA A 79 -5.71 -10.23 -10.01
C ALA A 79 -6.24 -10.36 -8.57
N ARG A 80 -5.82 -9.47 -7.68
CA ARG A 80 -6.31 -9.35 -6.30
C ARG A 80 -7.81 -9.11 -6.27
N ALA A 81 -8.33 -8.18 -7.07
CA ALA A 81 -9.76 -7.92 -7.11
C ALA A 81 -10.58 -9.13 -7.59
N ALA A 82 -10.09 -9.85 -8.60
CA ALA A 82 -10.71 -11.10 -9.05
C ALA A 82 -10.70 -12.18 -7.95
N ALA A 83 -9.58 -12.31 -7.22
CA ALA A 83 -9.47 -13.22 -6.09
C ALA A 83 -10.45 -12.88 -4.96
N LEU A 84 -10.62 -11.59 -4.65
CA LEU A 84 -11.56 -11.10 -3.63
C LEU A 84 -13.03 -11.31 -4.03
N GLN A 85 -13.33 -11.41 -5.32
CA GLN A 85 -14.69 -11.64 -5.85
C GLN A 85 -15.02 -13.13 -6.09
N ASP A 86 -14.11 -14.04 -5.75
CA ASP A 86 -14.21 -15.47 -6.06
C ASP A 86 -14.38 -15.78 -7.57
N ASP A 87 -13.85 -14.91 -8.44
CA ASP A 87 -13.95 -15.02 -9.90
C ASP A 87 -12.74 -15.74 -10.51
N VAL A 88 -12.75 -17.06 -10.37
CA VAL A 88 -11.79 -17.98 -10.99
C VAL A 88 -11.65 -17.77 -12.50
N SER A 89 -12.74 -17.39 -13.18
CA SER A 89 -12.74 -17.26 -14.64
C SER A 89 -12.01 -16.01 -15.14
N THR A 90 -12.01 -14.96 -14.31
CA THR A 90 -11.20 -13.76 -14.52
C THR A 90 -9.75 -14.01 -14.10
N LEU A 91 -9.49 -14.75 -13.02
CA LEU A 91 -8.12 -15.17 -12.66
C LEU A 91 -7.46 -16.03 -13.74
N ASP A 92 -8.18 -16.97 -14.35
CA ASP A 92 -7.67 -17.75 -15.47
C ASP A 92 -7.35 -16.89 -16.71
N LEU A 93 -7.97 -15.71 -16.84
CA LEU A 93 -7.69 -14.75 -17.90
C LEU A 93 -6.51 -13.85 -17.57
N LEU A 94 -6.46 -13.30 -16.35
CA LEU A 94 -5.42 -12.37 -15.88
C LEU A 94 -4.09 -13.07 -15.55
N GLY A 95 -4.15 -14.35 -15.15
CA GLY A 95 -3.01 -15.11 -14.65
C GLY A 95 -3.05 -15.32 -13.14
N TRP A 96 -2.58 -16.49 -12.72
CA TRP A 96 -2.46 -16.85 -11.29
C TRP A 96 -1.15 -16.37 -10.67
N ASP A 97 -0.19 -16.01 -11.51
CA ASP A 97 1.10 -15.42 -11.21
C ASP A 97 1.50 -14.50 -12.38
N ASP A 98 2.63 -13.82 -12.25
CA ASP A 98 3.17 -12.92 -13.26
C ASP A 98 4.01 -13.63 -14.34
N SER A 99 4.12 -14.96 -14.33
CA SER A 99 5.04 -15.70 -15.21
C SER A 99 4.71 -15.60 -16.70
N GLN A 100 3.43 -15.34 -17.01
CA GLN A 100 2.93 -15.16 -18.37
C GLN A 100 3.14 -13.73 -18.90
N LEU A 101 3.54 -12.79 -18.04
CA LEU A 101 3.73 -11.40 -18.43
C LEU A 101 5.09 -11.21 -19.11
N SER A 102 5.14 -10.29 -20.05
CA SER A 102 6.39 -9.93 -20.72
C SER A 102 7.44 -9.48 -19.69
N PRO A 103 8.73 -9.80 -19.88
CA PRO A 103 9.79 -9.36 -18.97
C PRO A 103 9.77 -7.85 -18.72
N ARG A 104 9.50 -7.05 -19.77
CA ARG A 104 9.32 -5.59 -19.64
C ARG A 104 8.24 -5.24 -18.62
N HIS A 105 7.07 -5.87 -18.73
CA HIS A 105 5.94 -5.56 -17.86
C HIS A 105 6.16 -6.01 -16.43
N ARG A 106 6.79 -7.18 -16.21
CA ARG A 106 7.24 -7.60 -14.87
C ARG A 106 8.15 -6.55 -14.23
N ASN A 107 9.07 -5.97 -15.00
CA ASN A 107 9.96 -4.93 -14.48
C ASN A 107 9.26 -3.57 -14.19
N LEU A 108 8.11 -3.30 -14.81
CA LEU A 108 7.28 -2.10 -14.54
C LEU A 108 6.35 -2.28 -13.34
N CYS A 109 5.96 -3.52 -13.05
CA CYS A 109 5.11 -3.85 -11.93
C CYS A 109 5.91 -3.87 -10.61
N GLU A 110 5.30 -3.46 -9.51
CA GLU A 110 6.03 -3.38 -8.23
C GLU A 110 6.10 -4.74 -7.52
N LEU A 111 5.17 -5.63 -7.85
CA LEU A 111 4.95 -6.89 -7.16
C LEU A 111 4.94 -8.01 -8.18
N ASN A 112 5.95 -8.87 -8.12
CA ASN A 112 5.94 -10.18 -8.78
C ASN A 112 4.90 -11.04 -8.07
N TRP A 113 3.62 -10.87 -8.43
CA TRP A 113 2.57 -11.57 -7.72
C TRP A 113 2.63 -13.05 -8.02
N ARG A 114 2.37 -13.83 -6.98
CA ARG A 114 2.39 -15.28 -7.04
C ARG A 114 1.03 -15.83 -6.67
N ARG A 115 0.80 -17.09 -7.03
CA ARG A 115 -0.43 -17.81 -6.69
C ARG A 115 -0.67 -17.84 -5.17
N GLU A 116 0.37 -17.85 -4.35
CA GLU A 116 0.24 -17.80 -2.88
C GLU A 116 -0.38 -16.48 -2.40
N MET A 117 -0.15 -15.36 -3.10
CA MET A 117 -0.80 -14.10 -2.80
C MET A 117 -2.29 -14.16 -3.15
N VAL A 118 -2.64 -14.76 -4.29
CA VAL A 118 -4.05 -15.02 -4.68
C VAL A 118 -4.74 -15.91 -3.65
N LEU A 119 -4.07 -17.01 -3.24
CA LEU A 119 -4.56 -17.92 -2.21
C LEU A 119 -4.79 -17.20 -0.89
N MET A 120 -3.86 -16.35 -0.45
CA MET A 120 -4.00 -15.59 0.79
C MET A 120 -5.21 -14.66 0.75
N GLU A 121 -5.44 -13.92 -0.33
CA GLU A 121 -6.63 -13.08 -0.49
C GLU A 121 -7.92 -13.91 -0.44
N ALA A 122 -7.92 -15.07 -1.11
CA ALA A 122 -9.05 -15.98 -1.11
C ALA A 122 -9.32 -16.63 0.25
N LEU A 123 -8.27 -16.98 1.01
CA LEU A 123 -8.37 -17.49 2.38
C LEU A 123 -9.00 -16.46 3.30
N VAL A 124 -8.50 -15.21 3.26
CA VAL A 124 -9.03 -14.12 4.08
C VAL A 124 -10.53 -13.96 3.87
N LYS A 125 -10.98 -13.90 2.60
CA LYS A 125 -12.41 -13.76 2.27
C LYS A 125 -13.24 -15.05 2.37
N GLY A 126 -12.62 -16.22 2.49
CA GLY A 126 -13.32 -17.51 2.44
C GLY A 126 -13.87 -17.88 1.06
N ASN A 127 -13.19 -17.43 0.00
CA ASN A 127 -13.58 -17.58 -1.39
C ASN A 127 -13.30 -19.00 -1.88
N LYS A 128 -14.29 -19.88 -1.70
CA LYS A 128 -14.16 -21.33 -1.86
C LYS A 128 -13.75 -21.75 -3.26
N ARG A 129 -14.27 -21.11 -4.32
CA ARG A 129 -13.95 -21.51 -5.71
C ARG A 129 -12.48 -21.22 -6.02
N THR A 130 -11.98 -20.07 -5.61
CA THR A 130 -10.59 -19.65 -5.76
C THR A 130 -9.66 -20.54 -4.94
N ILE A 131 -9.99 -20.85 -3.68
CA ILE A 131 -9.20 -21.78 -2.85
C ILE A 131 -9.10 -23.16 -3.51
N ASN A 132 -10.21 -23.72 -4.01
CA ASN A 132 -10.19 -24.99 -4.72
C ASN A 132 -9.36 -24.93 -5.99
N ALA A 133 -9.48 -23.86 -6.77
CA ALA A 133 -8.71 -23.68 -8.00
C ALA A 133 -7.20 -23.58 -7.71
N CYS A 134 -6.80 -22.91 -6.63
CA CYS A 134 -5.42 -22.93 -6.13
C CYS A 134 -4.97 -24.36 -5.81
N HIS A 135 -5.75 -25.11 -5.04
CA HIS A 135 -5.45 -26.50 -4.67
C HIS A 135 -5.36 -27.47 -5.85
N GLN A 136 -6.22 -27.30 -6.86
CA GLN A 136 -6.18 -28.12 -8.08
C GLN A 136 -4.92 -27.87 -8.91
N LYS A 137 -4.39 -26.64 -8.90
CA LYS A 137 -3.16 -26.30 -9.61
C LYS A 137 -1.93 -26.79 -8.86
N GLU A 138 -1.94 -26.72 -7.53
CA GLU A 138 -0.91 -27.30 -6.67
C GLU A 138 -1.44 -27.48 -5.25
N ASP A 139 -0.98 -28.51 -4.57
CA ASP A 139 -1.34 -28.76 -3.19
C ASP A 139 -0.98 -27.56 -2.28
N ILE A 140 -2.03 -26.85 -1.83
CA ILE A 140 -1.92 -25.70 -0.93
C ILE A 140 -1.37 -26.06 0.46
N SER A 141 -1.38 -27.34 0.85
CA SER A 141 -0.87 -27.79 2.14
C SER A 141 0.64 -28.09 2.14
N ARG A 142 1.33 -27.86 1.00
CA ARG A 142 2.79 -27.97 0.94
C ARG A 142 3.46 -26.98 1.89
N VAL A 143 4.56 -27.43 2.52
CA VAL A 143 5.34 -26.63 3.47
C VAL A 143 5.77 -25.28 2.88
N SER A 144 6.22 -25.25 1.61
CA SER A 144 6.61 -24.01 0.93
C SER A 144 5.46 -23.02 0.78
N THR A 145 4.25 -23.50 0.51
CA THR A 145 3.04 -22.66 0.42
C THR A 145 2.71 -22.07 1.79
N VAL A 146 2.76 -22.90 2.84
CA VAL A 146 2.51 -22.47 4.23
C VAL A 146 3.54 -21.44 4.69
N GLU A 147 4.83 -21.66 4.45
CA GLU A 147 5.88 -20.68 4.77
C GLU A 147 5.63 -19.34 4.06
N CYS A 148 5.18 -19.38 2.81
CA CYS A 148 4.80 -18.19 2.05
C CYS A 148 3.60 -17.47 2.69
N LEU A 149 2.54 -18.18 3.06
CA LEU A 149 1.36 -17.61 3.73
C LEU A 149 1.71 -16.96 5.07
N LEU A 150 2.61 -17.59 5.85
CA LEU A 150 3.10 -17.03 7.11
C LEU A 150 3.90 -15.75 6.89
N TRP A 151 4.77 -15.72 5.87
CA TRP A 151 5.51 -14.52 5.49
C TRP A 151 4.60 -13.39 5.00
N LEU A 152 3.51 -13.74 4.31
CA LEU A 152 2.45 -12.81 3.88
C LEU A 152 1.53 -12.36 5.03
N ASN A 153 1.82 -12.72 6.27
CA ASN A 153 1.04 -12.36 7.45
C ASN A 153 -0.46 -12.73 7.32
N VAL A 154 -0.75 -13.97 6.90
CA VAL A 154 -2.13 -14.45 6.70
C VAL A 154 -3.00 -14.31 7.97
N TRP A 155 -2.44 -14.55 9.16
CA TRP A 155 -3.20 -14.54 10.42
C TRP A 155 -3.72 -13.17 10.82
N PRO A 156 -2.90 -12.10 10.85
CA PRO A 156 -3.43 -10.75 11.05
C PRO A 156 -4.62 -10.44 10.14
N ARG A 157 -4.51 -10.76 8.84
CA ARG A 157 -5.57 -10.49 7.86
C ARG A 157 -6.83 -11.32 8.07
N LEU A 158 -6.70 -12.60 8.42
CA LEU A 158 -7.83 -13.44 8.84
C LEU A 158 -8.51 -12.87 10.09
N GLY A 159 -7.73 -12.30 11.00
CA GLY A 159 -8.22 -11.57 12.17
C GLY A 159 -9.05 -10.36 11.77
N GLU A 160 -8.55 -9.50 10.88
CA GLU A 160 -9.26 -8.31 10.40
C GLU A 160 -10.59 -8.65 9.72
N GLU A 161 -10.63 -9.73 8.92
CA GLU A 161 -11.87 -10.16 8.26
C GLU A 161 -12.82 -10.88 9.20
N GLY A 162 -12.29 -11.61 10.18
CA GLY A 162 -13.09 -12.36 11.15
C GLY A 162 -13.66 -13.67 10.62
N ASN A 163 -13.05 -14.26 9.58
CA ASN A 163 -13.53 -15.50 8.96
C ASN A 163 -13.20 -16.74 9.82
N LEU A 164 -14.02 -16.97 10.85
CA LEU A 164 -13.82 -18.05 11.82
C LEU A 164 -13.83 -19.45 11.20
N GLU A 165 -14.66 -19.69 10.18
CA GLU A 165 -14.68 -21.00 9.50
C GLU A 165 -13.30 -21.30 8.91
N VAL A 166 -12.72 -20.37 8.13
CA VAL A 166 -11.40 -20.56 7.52
C VAL A 166 -10.31 -20.72 8.59
N ILE A 167 -10.37 -19.94 9.67
CA ILE A 167 -9.47 -20.08 10.81
C ILE A 167 -9.53 -21.50 11.40
N GLN A 168 -10.72 -22.03 11.66
CA GLN A 168 -10.94 -23.39 12.16
C GLN A 168 -10.43 -24.46 11.19
N TRP A 169 -10.61 -24.23 9.88
CA TRP A 169 -10.13 -25.13 8.84
C TRP A 169 -8.59 -25.14 8.75
N LEU A 170 -7.93 -23.98 8.84
CA LEU A 170 -6.46 -23.89 8.92
C LEU A 170 -5.89 -24.58 10.17
N HIS A 171 -6.67 -24.67 11.26
CA HIS A 171 -6.32 -25.43 12.46
C HIS A 171 -6.60 -26.94 12.37
N ASN A 172 -7.07 -27.45 11.23
CA ASN A 172 -7.52 -28.84 11.05
C ASN A 172 -8.65 -29.27 12.00
N GLU A 173 -9.44 -28.33 12.54
CA GLU A 173 -10.50 -28.65 13.49
C GLU A 173 -11.87 -28.81 12.86
N GLN A 174 -12.08 -28.18 11.70
CA GLN A 174 -13.36 -28.26 11.00
C GLN A 174 -13.14 -28.38 9.50
N SER A 175 -13.83 -29.35 8.88
CA SER A 175 -14.01 -29.37 7.43
C SER A 175 -15.08 -28.36 7.01
N ILE A 176 -14.81 -27.57 5.98
CA ILE A 176 -15.80 -26.67 5.40
C ILE A 176 -16.39 -27.29 4.14
N GLU A 177 -17.72 -27.34 4.04
CA GLU A 177 -18.39 -27.78 2.82
C GLU A 177 -17.95 -26.92 1.63
N GLY A 178 -17.50 -27.58 0.57
CA GLY A 178 -17.02 -26.94 -0.65
C GLY A 178 -15.57 -26.46 -0.59
N LEU A 179 -14.80 -26.74 0.47
CA LEU A 179 -13.34 -26.60 0.48
C LEU A 179 -12.63 -27.94 0.29
N PRO A 180 -11.35 -27.94 -0.14
CA PRO A 180 -10.63 -29.20 -0.32
C PRO A 180 -10.31 -29.84 1.04
N SER A 181 -10.33 -31.17 1.08
CA SER A 181 -9.90 -31.93 2.25
C SER A 181 -8.38 -31.97 2.31
N VAL A 182 -7.78 -31.08 3.09
CA VAL A 182 -6.33 -30.96 3.28
C VAL A 182 -5.96 -31.09 4.74
N THR A 183 -4.75 -31.59 5.01
CA THR A 183 -4.16 -31.59 6.35
C THR A 183 -3.08 -30.53 6.39
N TRP A 184 -3.36 -29.41 7.05
CA TRP A 184 -2.41 -28.32 7.15
C TRP A 184 -1.22 -28.70 8.03
N PRO A 185 0.02 -28.41 7.60
CA PRO A 185 1.22 -28.56 8.43
C PRO A 185 1.12 -27.79 9.75
N ASN A 186 1.57 -28.38 10.86
CA ASN A 186 1.53 -27.77 12.19
C ASN A 186 2.17 -26.36 12.26
N ILE A 187 3.10 -26.03 11.37
CA ILE A 187 3.73 -24.71 11.32
C ILE A 187 2.72 -23.59 10.98
N ILE A 188 1.62 -23.89 10.28
CA ILE A 188 0.59 -22.87 9.99
C ILE A 188 0.03 -22.28 11.28
N SER A 189 -0.12 -23.07 12.34
CA SER A 189 -0.76 -22.62 13.59
C SER A 189 0.19 -21.89 14.55
N TRP A 190 1.50 -21.87 14.28
CA TRP A 190 2.49 -21.27 15.17
C TRP A 190 2.28 -19.77 15.41
N SER A 191 1.67 -19.06 14.46
CA SER A 191 1.37 -17.63 14.57
C SER A 191 -0.13 -17.32 14.54
N ALA A 192 -0.98 -18.31 14.85
CA ALA A 192 -2.44 -18.14 14.86
C ALA A 192 -2.91 -17.07 15.83
N SER A 193 -2.23 -16.89 16.98
CA SER A 193 -2.51 -15.81 17.92
C SER A 193 -2.36 -14.41 17.31
N GLY A 194 -1.61 -14.27 16.20
CA GLY A 194 -1.48 -13.03 15.45
C GLY A 194 -2.79 -12.50 14.87
N CYS A 195 -3.85 -13.31 14.79
CA CYS A 195 -5.16 -12.86 14.34
C CYS A 195 -5.98 -12.14 15.44
N LEU A 196 -5.63 -12.31 16.72
CA LEU A 196 -6.49 -11.87 17.83
C LEU A 196 -6.54 -10.34 17.98
N ARG A 197 -5.42 -9.63 17.75
CA ARG A 197 -5.39 -8.16 17.85
C ARG A 197 -6.19 -7.52 16.72
N PRO A 198 -5.98 -7.91 15.46
CA PRO A 198 -6.80 -7.39 14.39
C PRO A 198 -8.27 -7.82 14.49
N ALA A 199 -8.56 -9.01 15.02
CA ALA A 199 -9.93 -9.43 15.33
C ALA A 199 -10.58 -8.54 16.39
N ALA A 200 -9.86 -8.16 17.45
CA ALA A 200 -10.36 -7.23 18.46
C ALA A 200 -10.58 -5.83 17.86
N LYS A 201 -9.65 -5.35 17.04
CA LYS A 201 -9.74 -4.09 16.31
C LYS A 201 -10.96 -4.02 15.40
N ALA A 202 -11.22 -5.09 14.64
CA ALA A 202 -12.40 -5.19 13.77
C ALA A 202 -13.67 -5.66 14.52
N GLY A 203 -13.55 -5.97 15.81
CA GLY A 203 -14.61 -6.40 16.72
C GLY A 203 -15.28 -7.73 16.43
N HIS A 204 -14.48 -8.69 15.98
CA HIS A 204 -14.86 -10.09 15.75
C HIS A 204 -14.85 -10.90 17.05
N LYS A 205 -15.82 -10.62 17.93
CA LYS A 205 -16.00 -11.28 19.24
C LYS A 205 -16.02 -12.82 19.13
N HIS A 206 -16.62 -13.37 18.08
CA HIS A 206 -16.72 -14.82 17.86
C HIS A 206 -15.36 -15.49 17.65
N VAL A 207 -14.43 -14.83 16.94
CA VAL A 207 -13.06 -15.33 16.76
C VAL A 207 -12.33 -15.38 18.10
N ILE A 208 -12.38 -14.30 18.88
CA ILE A 208 -11.72 -14.21 20.19
C ILE A 208 -12.31 -15.24 21.17
N SER A 209 -13.63 -15.42 21.16
CA SER A 209 -14.33 -16.41 21.99
C SER A 209 -13.90 -17.83 21.66
N TRP A 210 -13.81 -18.18 20.37
CA TRP A 210 -13.37 -19.50 19.95
C TRP A 210 -11.95 -19.84 20.41
N PHE A 211 -10.99 -18.91 20.22
CA PHE A 211 -9.63 -19.12 20.73
C PHE A 211 -9.58 -19.21 22.27
N LYS A 212 -10.46 -18.50 22.99
CA LYS A 212 -10.60 -18.61 24.46
C LYS A 212 -11.09 -20.01 24.84
N GLU A 213 -12.14 -20.50 24.19
CA GLU A 213 -12.73 -21.82 24.46
C GLU A 213 -11.76 -22.97 24.20
N ARG A 214 -10.86 -22.80 23.22
CA ARG A 214 -9.77 -23.74 22.93
C ARG A 214 -8.66 -23.77 23.97
N GLY A 215 -8.58 -22.76 24.83
CA GLY A 215 -7.47 -22.58 25.77
C GLY A 215 -6.18 -22.06 25.13
N ASP A 216 -6.23 -21.63 23.86
CA ASP A 216 -5.07 -21.06 23.15
C ASP A 216 -4.73 -19.65 23.64
N ILE A 217 -5.60 -19.08 24.46
CA ILE A 217 -5.39 -17.77 25.06
C ILE A 217 -5.10 -17.95 26.55
N GLY A 218 -3.81 -18.10 26.86
CA GLY A 218 -3.29 -18.05 28.22
C GLY A 218 -3.08 -16.63 28.72
N GLU A 219 -2.85 -16.48 30.04
CA GLU A 219 -2.69 -15.21 30.75
C GLU A 219 -1.78 -14.20 30.03
N PHE A 220 -0.65 -14.64 29.47
CA PHE A 220 0.28 -13.77 28.74
C PHE A 220 -0.20 -13.32 27.35
N THR A 221 -1.04 -14.10 26.67
CA THR A 221 -1.57 -13.76 25.32
C THR A 221 -2.83 -12.89 25.40
N ILE A 222 -3.46 -12.83 26.57
CA ILE A 222 -4.72 -12.15 26.83
C ILE A 222 -4.61 -10.64 26.69
N HIS A 223 -3.49 -10.09 27.15
CA HIS A 223 -3.35 -8.70 27.53
C HIS A 223 -2.99 -7.81 26.33
N ASP A 224 -1.74 -7.86 25.83
CA ASP A 224 -1.24 -7.00 24.73
C ASP A 224 -2.07 -7.09 23.43
N VAL A 225 -2.77 -8.21 23.22
CA VAL A 225 -3.38 -8.50 21.93
C VAL A 225 -4.83 -8.00 21.89
N ARG A 226 -5.60 -8.03 22.99
CA ARG A 226 -7.05 -7.81 22.92
C ARG A 226 -7.49 -6.39 23.28
N TYR A 227 -7.10 -5.90 24.46
CA TYR A 227 -7.49 -4.57 24.91
C TYR A 227 -6.93 -3.51 23.97
N LYS A 228 -5.65 -3.62 23.64
CA LYS A 228 -4.98 -2.79 22.65
C LYS A 228 -5.64 -2.84 21.27
N GLY A 229 -5.94 -4.04 20.76
CA GLY A 229 -6.62 -4.18 19.47
C GLY A 229 -7.98 -3.50 19.47
N ALA A 230 -8.82 -3.77 20.49
CA ALA A 230 -10.12 -3.14 20.63
C ALA A 230 -10.03 -1.61 20.79
N ALA A 231 -9.04 -1.13 21.55
CA ALA A 231 -8.76 0.29 21.73
C ALA A 231 -8.36 0.97 20.41
N GLU A 232 -7.45 0.37 19.64
CA GLU A 232 -7.03 0.81 18.30
C GLU A 232 -8.16 0.81 17.27
N GLY A 233 -9.23 0.06 17.51
CA GLY A 233 -10.41 -0.03 16.63
C GLY A 233 -11.60 0.79 17.10
N ASP A 234 -11.45 1.59 18.16
CA ASP A 234 -12.55 2.29 18.83
C ASP A 234 -13.72 1.36 19.21
N ARG A 235 -13.40 0.13 19.64
CA ARG A 235 -14.37 -0.95 19.91
C ARG A 235 -14.76 -1.02 21.37
N MET A 236 -15.49 0.00 21.84
CA MET A 236 -16.03 0.03 23.21
C MET A 236 -16.87 -1.21 23.55
N ASP A 237 -17.62 -1.74 22.58
CA ASP A 237 -18.40 -2.98 22.72
C ASP A 237 -17.52 -4.18 23.11
N ILE A 238 -16.35 -4.30 22.47
CA ILE A 238 -15.37 -5.35 22.77
C ILE A 238 -14.68 -5.09 24.10
N LEU A 239 -14.29 -3.85 24.40
CA LEU A 239 -13.68 -3.49 25.69
C LEU A 239 -14.59 -3.84 26.87
N MET A 240 -15.87 -3.46 26.81
CA MET A 240 -16.86 -3.82 27.81
C MET A 240 -17.09 -5.33 27.90
N TRP A 241 -17.08 -6.04 26.77
CA TRP A 241 -17.23 -7.49 26.75
C TRP A 241 -16.04 -8.20 27.41
N LEU A 242 -14.81 -7.77 27.11
CA LEU A 242 -13.59 -8.30 27.73
C LEU A 242 -13.58 -8.07 29.24
N ASP A 243 -14.00 -6.89 29.69
CA ASP A 243 -14.06 -6.53 31.11
C ASP A 243 -15.12 -7.35 31.87
N ASN A 244 -16.35 -7.39 31.34
CA ASN A 244 -17.48 -7.99 32.05
C ASN A 244 -17.54 -9.52 31.96
N ASP A 245 -17.37 -10.08 30.75
CA ASP A 245 -17.63 -11.50 30.50
C ASP A 245 -16.36 -12.34 30.54
N MET A 246 -15.18 -11.70 30.39
CA MET A 246 -13.90 -12.41 30.46
C MET A 246 -13.19 -12.23 31.79
N HIS A 247 -13.67 -11.32 32.66
CA HIS A 247 -13.09 -11.01 33.98
C HIS A 247 -11.59 -10.72 33.90
N LEU A 248 -11.20 -9.96 32.89
CA LEU A 248 -9.81 -9.63 32.65
C LEU A 248 -9.52 -8.25 33.19
N ASP A 249 -8.74 -8.19 34.27
CA ASP A 249 -8.30 -6.92 34.82
C ASP A 249 -7.30 -6.26 33.85
N VAL A 250 -7.73 -5.14 33.25
CA VAL A 250 -6.89 -4.36 32.32
C VAL A 250 -5.69 -3.73 33.02
N SER A 251 -5.75 -3.52 34.35
CA SER A 251 -4.63 -2.93 35.10
C SER A 251 -3.45 -3.89 35.28
N LEU A 252 -3.66 -5.18 35.04
CA LEU A 252 -2.60 -6.20 35.03
C LEU A 252 -1.92 -6.33 33.66
N ASP A 253 -2.41 -5.60 32.66
CA ASP A 253 -1.81 -5.56 31.33
C ASP A 253 -0.59 -4.63 31.32
N GLU A 254 0.59 -5.20 31.54
CA GLU A 254 1.85 -4.43 31.50
C GLU A 254 2.16 -3.86 30.10
N ASN A 255 1.46 -4.28 29.05
CA ASN A 255 1.72 -3.89 27.66
C ASN A 255 0.68 -2.93 27.07
N ALA A 256 -0.53 -2.87 27.63
CA ALA A 256 -1.53 -1.89 27.26
C ALA A 256 -1.27 -0.58 28.00
N THR A 257 -1.03 0.46 27.24
CA THR A 257 -0.71 1.79 27.75
C THR A 257 -1.88 2.72 27.47
N LEU A 258 -2.04 3.77 28.25
CA LEU A 258 -3.12 4.74 28.03
C LEU A 258 -3.11 5.34 26.60
N ALA A 259 -1.92 5.45 25.98
CA ALA A 259 -1.76 5.89 24.60
C ALA A 259 -2.51 4.99 23.59
N ASP A 260 -2.59 3.67 23.82
CA ASP A 260 -3.29 2.76 22.92
C ASP A 260 -4.83 3.02 22.87
N PHE A 261 -5.36 3.80 23.83
CA PHE A 261 -6.80 4.09 24.00
C PHE A 261 -7.22 5.47 23.46
N VAL A 262 -6.31 6.18 22.78
CA VAL A 262 -6.53 7.58 22.40
C VAL A 262 -7.36 7.74 21.11
N GLN A 263 -7.83 6.65 20.51
CA GLN A 263 -8.64 6.70 19.28
C GLN A 263 -9.97 7.46 19.42
N SER A 264 -10.58 7.42 20.60
CA SER A 264 -11.78 8.20 20.89
C SER A 264 -11.83 8.63 22.34
N PHE A 265 -12.58 9.70 22.60
CA PHE A 265 -12.79 10.17 23.96
C PHE A 265 -13.44 9.11 24.85
N ALA A 266 -14.39 8.32 24.33
CA ALA A 266 -15.09 7.30 25.10
C ALA A 266 -14.13 6.18 25.54
N VAL A 267 -13.26 5.72 24.62
CA VAL A 267 -12.27 4.67 24.89
C VAL A 267 -11.20 5.14 25.87
N LEU A 268 -10.72 6.37 25.72
CA LEU A 268 -9.78 6.97 26.65
C LEU A 268 -10.39 7.13 28.06
N GLU A 269 -11.62 7.64 28.16
CA GLU A 269 -12.33 7.79 29.44
C GLU A 269 -12.54 6.44 30.14
N TRP A 270 -12.88 5.40 29.37
CA TRP A 270 -13.01 4.04 29.87
C TRP A 270 -11.70 3.52 30.47
N ALA A 271 -10.57 3.77 29.81
CA ALA A 271 -9.24 3.33 30.25
C ALA A 271 -8.79 4.07 31.51
N MET A 272 -9.01 5.39 31.58
CA MET A 272 -8.72 6.19 32.77
C MET A 272 -9.51 5.73 33.99
N LYS A 273 -10.81 5.43 33.83
CA LYS A 273 -11.67 4.92 34.92
C LYS A 273 -11.17 3.58 35.49
N ARG A 274 -10.37 2.83 34.74
CA ARG A 274 -9.79 1.54 35.12
C ARG A 274 -8.32 1.63 35.53
N ASN A 275 -7.79 2.85 35.64
CA ASN A 275 -6.39 3.11 35.99
C ASN A 275 -5.41 2.36 35.07
N VAL A 276 -5.72 2.29 33.76
CA VAL A 276 -4.75 1.81 32.76
C VAL A 276 -3.46 2.65 32.90
N PRO A 277 -2.28 2.02 33.01
CA PRO A 277 -1.05 2.74 33.27
C PRO A 277 -0.71 3.69 32.11
N ASP A 278 -0.23 4.88 32.47
CA ASP A 278 0.43 5.77 31.53
C ASP A 278 1.89 5.31 31.40
N ASP A 279 2.28 4.79 30.22
CA ASP A 279 3.67 4.44 29.96
C ASP A 279 4.41 5.68 29.46
N SER A 280 5.43 6.08 30.24
CA SER A 280 6.35 7.17 29.91
C SER A 280 7.04 7.06 28.54
N ARG A 281 7.01 5.89 27.88
CA ARG A 281 7.60 5.69 26.55
C ARG A 281 6.73 6.16 25.38
N ARG A 282 5.40 6.20 25.54
CA ARG A 282 4.46 6.67 24.50
C ARG A 282 3.62 7.79 25.07
N CYS A 283 3.80 9.00 24.55
CA CYS A 283 3.05 10.14 25.04
C CYS A 283 1.59 10.05 24.57
N VAL A 284 0.64 9.96 25.51
CA VAL A 284 -0.81 10.02 25.23
C VAL A 284 -1.15 11.23 24.36
N TYR A 285 -0.49 12.36 24.59
CA TYR A 285 -0.69 13.58 23.81
C TYR A 285 -0.23 13.43 22.35
N GLU A 286 0.90 12.79 22.09
CA GLU A 286 1.37 12.53 20.72
C GLU A 286 0.36 11.69 19.94
N GLU A 287 -0.16 10.63 20.57
CA GLU A 287 -1.20 9.80 19.97
C GLU A 287 -2.52 10.56 19.82
N ALA A 288 -2.82 11.50 20.72
CA ALA A 288 -4.00 12.36 20.60
C ALA A 288 -3.93 13.28 19.38
N VAL A 289 -2.73 13.73 19.02
CA VAL A 289 -2.52 14.51 17.79
C VAL A 289 -2.66 13.60 16.56
N SER A 290 -2.10 12.39 16.58
CA SER A 290 -2.16 11.45 15.45
C SER A 290 -3.54 10.83 15.20
N THR A 291 -4.44 10.91 16.18
CA THR A 291 -5.81 10.35 16.08
C THR A 291 -6.89 11.42 16.04
N GLY A 292 -6.54 12.70 16.20
CA GLY A 292 -7.50 13.80 16.26
C GLY A 292 -8.16 14.03 17.63
N CYS A 293 -7.81 13.25 18.66
CA CYS A 293 -8.41 13.28 20.00
C CYS A 293 -7.78 14.33 20.96
N ILE A 294 -7.16 15.38 20.43
CA ILE A 294 -6.33 16.33 21.20
C ILE A 294 -7.11 17.22 22.18
N GLU A 295 -8.37 17.54 21.89
CA GLU A 295 -9.17 18.49 22.68
C GLU A 295 -9.24 18.08 24.14
N TYR A 296 -9.43 16.78 24.40
CA TYR A 296 -9.50 16.27 25.76
C TYR A 296 -8.18 16.49 26.52
N CYS A 297 -7.05 16.20 25.89
CA CYS A 297 -5.74 16.36 26.52
C CYS A 297 -5.46 17.82 26.86
N VAL A 298 -5.81 18.74 25.95
CA VAL A 298 -5.67 20.18 26.15
C VAL A 298 -6.60 20.68 27.27
N MET A 299 -7.88 20.34 27.22
CA MET A 299 -8.88 20.81 28.19
C MET A 299 -8.58 20.36 29.63
N ASN A 300 -8.03 19.16 29.79
CA ASN A 300 -7.77 18.57 31.11
C ASN A 300 -6.32 18.70 31.55
N GLN A 301 -5.47 19.39 30.78
CA GLN A 301 -4.01 19.45 30.99
C GLN A 301 -3.39 18.07 31.17
N PHE A 302 -3.91 17.09 30.43
CA PHE A 302 -3.60 15.68 30.60
C PHE A 302 -2.41 15.28 29.72
N SER A 303 -1.41 14.63 30.33
CA SER A 303 -0.17 14.14 29.69
C SER A 303 0.48 15.13 28.71
N LEU A 304 0.40 16.43 29.01
CA LEU A 304 1.01 17.47 28.19
C LEU A 304 2.52 17.26 28.11
N PRO A 305 3.17 17.48 26.95
CA PRO A 305 4.61 17.30 26.78
C PRO A 305 5.40 18.13 27.80
N THR A 306 6.01 17.47 28.79
CA THR A 306 6.85 18.13 29.80
C THR A 306 8.30 18.28 29.35
N ARG A 307 8.71 17.56 28.28
CA ARG A 307 10.10 17.44 27.81
C ARG A 307 10.42 18.23 26.54
N GLY A 308 9.54 19.16 26.14
CA GLY A 308 9.72 19.98 24.96
C GLY A 308 8.74 19.64 23.84
N PRO A 309 8.98 20.16 22.61
CA PRO A 309 8.12 19.97 21.46
C PRO A 309 7.99 18.51 21.07
N LEU A 310 6.86 18.16 20.46
CA LEU A 310 6.65 16.82 19.93
C LEU A 310 7.66 16.49 18.83
N SER A 311 8.12 15.24 18.79
CA SER A 311 9.02 14.75 17.73
C SER A 311 8.39 13.55 17.02
N ASN A 312 8.33 13.59 15.69
CA ASN A 312 7.82 12.53 14.79
C ASN A 312 6.31 12.30 14.91
N ILE A 313 5.51 13.26 14.45
CA ILE A 313 4.06 13.08 14.32
C ILE A 313 3.75 12.55 12.93
N ASP A 314 3.05 11.41 12.85
CA ASP A 314 2.46 10.95 11.60
C ASP A 314 1.16 11.72 11.34
N SER A 315 1.12 12.48 10.26
CA SER A 315 -0.05 13.27 9.89
C SER A 315 -0.98 12.49 8.95
N HIS A 316 -2.23 12.35 9.35
CA HIS A 316 -3.32 11.86 8.52
C HIS A 316 -4.19 13.04 8.05
N GLU A 317 -4.88 12.91 6.92
CA GLU A 317 -5.76 13.98 6.38
C GLU A 317 -6.79 14.47 7.41
N GLU A 318 -7.23 13.56 8.27
CA GLU A 318 -8.27 13.76 9.29
C GLU A 318 -7.77 14.59 10.48
N ASN A 319 -6.45 14.75 10.64
CA ASN A 319 -5.85 15.33 11.84
C ASN A 319 -5.49 16.82 11.70
N TYR A 320 -5.92 17.48 10.61
CA TYR A 320 -5.55 18.87 10.33
C TYR A 320 -5.84 19.81 11.50
N GLU A 321 -7.05 19.74 12.05
CA GLU A 321 -7.52 20.57 13.17
C GLU A 321 -6.72 20.27 14.44
N ALA A 322 -6.38 19.01 14.67
CA ALA A 322 -5.59 18.60 15.82
C ALA A 322 -4.14 19.11 15.76
N ILE A 323 -3.53 19.06 14.58
CA ILE A 323 -2.18 19.61 14.34
C ILE A 323 -2.20 21.13 14.52
N GLN A 324 -3.20 21.82 13.98
CA GLN A 324 -3.36 23.26 14.18
C GLN A 324 -3.50 23.62 15.65
N LEU A 325 -4.33 22.88 16.40
CA LEU A 325 -4.50 23.10 17.83
C LEU A 325 -3.18 22.87 18.57
N ALA A 326 -2.43 21.81 18.26
CA ALA A 326 -1.13 21.53 18.85
C ALA A 326 -0.12 22.66 18.61
N VAL A 327 -0.13 23.29 17.43
CA VAL A 327 0.68 24.48 17.11
C VAL A 327 0.22 25.70 17.90
N VAL A 328 -1.09 25.98 17.95
CA VAL A 328 -1.65 27.11 18.71
C VAL A 328 -1.27 27.06 20.18
N HIS A 329 -1.24 25.86 20.75
CA HIS A 329 -0.82 25.65 22.14
C HIS A 329 0.70 25.52 22.33
N GLY A 330 1.50 25.63 21.27
CA GLY A 330 2.97 25.65 21.32
C GLY A 330 3.63 24.29 21.53
N TYR A 331 2.91 23.18 21.31
CA TYR A 331 3.45 21.83 21.45
C TYR A 331 4.12 21.30 20.19
N ILE A 332 3.74 21.84 19.03
CA ILE A 332 4.47 21.70 17.78
C ILE A 332 5.18 23.02 17.54
N THR A 333 6.51 22.98 17.43
CA THR A 333 7.33 24.16 17.14
C THR A 333 8.13 23.96 15.85
N ASP A 334 8.98 24.93 15.52
CA ASP A 334 9.95 24.89 14.42
C ASP A 334 11.00 23.76 14.52
N VAL A 335 11.16 23.13 15.68
CA VAL A 335 12.06 21.97 15.86
C VAL A 335 11.32 20.63 15.83
N SER A 336 9.99 20.64 15.76
CA SER A 336 9.17 19.43 15.65
C SER A 336 9.27 18.85 14.25
N ARG A 337 9.55 17.55 14.14
CA ARG A 337 9.54 16.82 12.86
C ARG A 337 8.17 16.20 12.62
N ILE A 338 7.57 16.44 11.46
CA ILE A 338 6.25 15.95 11.08
C ILE A 338 6.33 15.17 9.76
N SER A 339 5.95 13.91 9.84
CA SER A 339 5.88 13.06 8.66
C SER A 339 4.55 13.30 7.93
N PHE A 340 4.62 13.67 6.66
CA PHE A 340 3.45 13.70 5.77
C PHE A 340 3.48 12.50 4.85
N LYS A 341 2.32 11.96 4.55
CA LYS A 341 2.19 10.95 3.50
C LYS A 341 2.24 11.57 2.10
N SER A 342 2.40 12.89 1.99
CA SER A 342 2.44 13.67 0.76
C SER A 342 1.30 13.26 -0.17
N THR A 343 0.08 13.63 0.21
CA THR A 343 -1.04 13.60 -0.75
C THR A 343 -1.26 15.03 -1.24
N GLY A 344 -1.73 15.21 -2.48
CA GLY A 344 -2.09 16.53 -3.00
C GLY A 344 -3.10 17.28 -2.10
N ARG A 345 -3.86 16.56 -1.26
CA ARG A 345 -4.78 17.13 -0.26
C ARG A 345 -4.08 17.68 0.98
N GLN A 346 -2.94 17.11 1.35
CA GLN A 346 -2.07 17.63 2.42
C GLN A 346 -1.20 18.80 1.95
N PHE A 347 -1.22 19.16 0.66
CA PHE A 347 -0.32 20.17 0.11
C PHE A 347 -0.46 21.54 0.79
N GLU A 348 -1.69 22.01 1.08
CA GLU A 348 -1.89 23.26 1.81
C GLU A 348 -1.34 23.19 3.25
N LEU A 349 -1.42 22.02 3.89
CA LEU A 349 -0.82 21.82 5.22
C LEU A 349 0.72 21.80 5.13
N ILE A 350 1.28 21.15 4.11
CA ILE A 350 2.72 21.13 3.83
C ILE A 350 3.22 22.56 3.56
N ARG A 351 2.52 23.33 2.71
CA ARG A 351 2.81 24.76 2.48
C ARG A 351 2.65 25.58 3.73
N TRP A 352 1.70 25.28 4.60
CA TRP A 352 1.58 26.00 5.87
C TRP A 352 2.73 25.68 6.83
N MET A 353 3.25 24.45 6.81
CA MET A 353 4.33 23.99 7.69
C MET A 353 5.75 24.12 7.12
N HIS A 354 5.91 24.60 5.89
CA HIS A 354 7.19 24.63 5.18
C HIS A 354 8.35 25.33 5.92
N GLU A 355 8.06 26.38 6.69
CA GLU A 355 9.07 27.04 7.54
C GLU A 355 9.67 26.11 8.61
N ARG A 356 9.15 24.89 8.77
CA ARG A 356 9.37 24.01 9.93
C ARG A 356 9.83 22.59 9.57
N ASP A 357 9.82 22.14 8.30
CA ASP A 357 10.19 20.76 7.97
C ASP A 357 10.70 20.50 6.53
N ASP A 358 11.58 19.51 6.37
CA ASP A 358 12.19 19.01 5.12
C ASP A 358 11.37 17.85 4.48
N SER A 359 10.08 17.76 4.77
CA SER A 359 9.26 16.56 4.57
C SER A 359 8.73 16.36 3.13
N TYR A 360 9.53 16.70 2.12
CA TYR A 360 9.23 16.44 0.70
C TYR A 360 9.66 15.03 0.25
N HIS A 361 10.29 14.23 1.11
CA HIS A 361 10.74 12.87 0.75
C HIS A 361 9.58 11.94 0.34
N SER A 362 8.42 12.05 0.97
CA SER A 362 7.23 11.29 0.58
C SER A 362 6.72 11.71 -0.80
N ALA A 363 6.82 13.01 -1.14
CA ALA A 363 6.49 13.53 -2.46
C ALA A 363 7.35 12.91 -3.56
N ILE A 364 8.62 12.63 -3.26
CA ILE A 364 9.51 11.92 -4.17
C ILE A 364 9.03 10.49 -4.43
N GLN A 365 8.69 9.76 -3.37
CA GLN A 365 8.23 8.36 -3.48
C GLN A 365 6.92 8.23 -4.25
N ASN A 366 6.04 9.23 -4.10
CA ASN A 366 4.72 9.25 -4.72
C ASN A 366 4.69 9.95 -6.09
N ASP A 367 5.82 10.51 -6.55
CA ASP A 367 5.91 11.30 -7.78
C ASP A 367 4.96 12.52 -7.80
N ASP A 368 4.87 13.23 -6.66
CA ASP A 368 4.03 14.43 -6.52
C ASP A 368 4.75 15.66 -7.08
N LEU A 369 4.84 15.76 -8.41
CA LEU A 369 5.59 16.82 -9.10
C LEU A 369 5.25 18.24 -8.61
N ASP A 370 4.01 18.51 -8.22
CA ASP A 370 3.58 19.84 -7.80
C ASP A 370 4.19 20.24 -6.45
N ILE A 371 4.28 19.26 -5.53
CA ILE A 371 4.96 19.43 -4.25
C ILE A 371 6.46 19.54 -4.48
N LEU A 372 7.02 18.75 -5.42
CA LEU A 372 8.44 18.84 -5.78
C LEU A 372 8.79 20.18 -6.43
N GLN A 373 7.91 20.70 -7.30
CA GLN A 373 8.06 22.01 -7.94
C GLN A 373 8.07 23.12 -6.91
N TRP A 374 7.07 23.14 -6.04
CA TRP A 374 7.01 24.08 -4.94
C TRP A 374 8.24 23.95 -4.03
N ALA A 375 8.66 22.72 -3.69
CA ALA A 375 9.85 22.51 -2.88
C ALA A 375 11.14 23.01 -3.55
N ALA A 376 11.21 22.97 -4.89
CA ALA A 376 12.30 23.58 -5.66
C ALA A 376 12.29 25.11 -5.57
N GLU A 377 11.11 25.72 -5.70
CA GLU A 377 10.93 27.18 -5.67
C GLU A 377 11.33 27.76 -4.31
N GLU A 378 11.03 27.05 -3.23
CA GLU A 378 11.44 27.42 -1.86
C GLU A 378 12.91 27.05 -1.55
N GLY A 379 13.61 26.37 -2.46
CA GLY A 379 15.02 26.01 -2.30
C GLY A 379 15.30 24.81 -1.40
N TYR A 380 14.28 24.00 -1.09
CA TYR A 380 14.44 22.76 -0.30
C TYR A 380 15.12 21.65 -1.09
N LEU A 381 14.85 21.60 -2.39
CA LEU A 381 15.52 20.66 -3.27
C LEU A 381 16.99 21.09 -3.44
N THR A 382 17.90 20.27 -2.86
CA THR A 382 19.36 20.34 -3.03
C THR A 382 19.89 19.08 -3.74
N GLU A 383 21.12 19.13 -4.29
CA GLU A 383 21.76 18.20 -5.25
C GLU A 383 21.61 16.66 -5.01
N ALA A 384 21.08 16.19 -3.87
CA ALA A 384 20.87 14.78 -3.55
C ALA A 384 19.48 14.24 -4.00
N TYR A 385 19.19 14.28 -5.31
CA TYR A 385 17.92 13.80 -5.90
C TYR A 385 17.90 12.32 -6.32
N HIS A 386 18.79 11.49 -5.78
CA HIS A 386 18.88 10.08 -6.19
C HIS A 386 17.54 9.34 -6.09
N ASN A 387 16.69 9.70 -5.12
CA ASN A 387 15.38 9.09 -4.97
C ASN A 387 14.37 9.55 -6.03
N ILE A 388 14.49 10.77 -6.58
CA ILE A 388 13.63 11.24 -7.68
C ILE A 388 13.88 10.38 -8.93
N HIS A 389 15.14 10.03 -9.20
CA HIS A 389 15.47 9.13 -10.30
C HIS A 389 14.84 7.73 -10.16
N GLN A 390 14.55 7.28 -8.93
CA GLN A 390 13.94 5.97 -8.66
C GLN A 390 12.45 5.92 -8.94
N HIS A 391 11.74 7.02 -8.65
CA HIS A 391 10.29 7.04 -8.58
C HIS A 391 9.64 8.01 -9.58
N GLY A 392 10.40 8.98 -10.06
CA GLY A 392 9.87 10.07 -10.87
C GLY A 392 9.33 9.60 -12.22
N SER A 393 8.18 10.12 -12.63
CA SER A 393 7.67 9.89 -13.98
C SER A 393 8.54 10.58 -15.05
N ILE A 394 8.22 10.34 -16.33
CA ILE A 394 8.84 11.04 -17.46
C ILE A 394 8.75 12.56 -17.27
N GLU A 395 7.60 13.08 -16.86
CA GLU A 395 7.38 14.51 -16.63
C GLU A 395 8.24 15.05 -15.51
N THR A 396 8.37 14.30 -14.40
CA THR A 396 9.20 14.69 -13.26
C THR A 396 10.69 14.70 -13.64
N ILE A 397 11.16 13.70 -14.39
CA ILE A 397 12.53 13.65 -14.89
C ILE A 397 12.81 14.78 -15.89
N GLU A 398 11.89 15.04 -16.82
CA GLU A 398 12.03 16.16 -17.77
C GLU A 398 12.05 17.51 -17.06
N TRP A 399 11.17 17.69 -16.06
CA TRP A 399 11.16 18.88 -15.21
C TRP A 399 12.47 19.05 -14.44
N LEU A 400 12.99 17.97 -13.84
CA LEU A 400 14.25 17.98 -13.09
C LEU A 400 15.41 18.44 -13.99
N MET A 401 15.54 17.82 -15.17
CA MET A 401 16.59 18.19 -16.14
C MET A 401 16.49 19.65 -16.57
N LYS A 402 15.28 20.15 -16.83
CA LYS A 402 15.05 21.54 -17.25
C LYS A 402 15.35 22.54 -16.14
N THR A 403 14.96 22.22 -14.91
CA THR A 403 15.03 23.14 -13.77
C THR A 403 16.45 23.24 -13.22
N PHE A 404 17.16 22.11 -13.13
CA PHE A 404 18.51 22.05 -12.56
C PHE A 404 19.62 22.00 -13.62
N GLY A 405 19.27 21.98 -14.91
CA GLY A 405 20.24 21.97 -16.01
C GLY A 405 21.06 20.68 -16.09
N GLU A 406 20.53 19.56 -15.57
CA GLU A 406 21.21 18.27 -15.63
C GLU A 406 21.41 17.80 -17.07
N LYS A 407 22.58 17.23 -17.34
CA LYS A 407 22.85 16.65 -18.65
C LYS A 407 22.13 15.31 -18.77
N GLU A 408 21.49 15.07 -19.91
CA GLU A 408 20.82 13.80 -20.24
C GLU A 408 21.65 12.55 -19.89
N GLY A 409 22.96 12.57 -20.17
CA GLY A 409 23.83 11.42 -19.87
C GLY A 409 24.15 11.22 -18.38
N GLU A 410 24.06 12.27 -17.56
CA GLU A 410 24.23 12.18 -16.10
C GLU A 410 22.91 11.73 -15.46
N THR A 411 21.77 12.27 -15.89
CA THR A 411 20.44 11.85 -15.44
C THR A 411 20.18 10.38 -15.77
N TYR A 412 20.46 9.92 -17.00
CA TYR A 412 20.29 8.51 -17.38
C TYR A 412 21.16 7.58 -16.52
N ARG A 413 22.42 7.96 -16.28
CA ARG A 413 23.34 7.21 -15.40
C ARG A 413 22.82 7.12 -13.99
N SER A 414 22.25 8.20 -13.48
CA SER A 414 21.65 8.24 -12.15
C SER A 414 20.47 7.28 -12.07
N ILE A 415 19.51 7.36 -12.99
CA ILE A 415 18.35 6.43 -13.04
C ILE A 415 18.80 4.96 -13.11
N ALA A 416 19.77 4.66 -13.98
CA ALA A 416 20.31 3.30 -14.16
C ALA A 416 21.17 2.79 -12.99
N SER A 417 21.64 3.67 -12.12
CA SER A 417 22.42 3.32 -10.92
C SER A 417 21.55 3.24 -9.67
N CYS A 418 20.39 3.89 -9.69
CA CYS A 418 19.49 4.01 -8.55
C CYS A 418 18.54 2.81 -8.38
N GLY A 419 18.90 1.62 -8.81
CA GLY A 419 18.00 0.47 -8.81
C GLY A 419 17.60 0.09 -7.41
N THR A 420 16.30 0.01 -7.17
CA THR A 420 15.81 -0.33 -5.85
C THR A 420 15.89 -1.84 -5.70
N GLN A 421 16.76 -2.32 -4.81
CA GLN A 421 16.81 -3.72 -4.45
C GLN A 421 15.67 -4.03 -3.48
N TRP A 422 14.76 -4.88 -3.92
CA TRP A 422 13.70 -5.42 -3.08
C TRP A 422 14.04 -6.86 -2.67
N LEU A 423 13.77 -7.18 -1.42
CA LEU A 423 13.73 -8.58 -0.97
C LEU A 423 12.38 -9.16 -1.39
N THR A 424 12.39 -10.08 -2.36
CA THR A 424 11.18 -10.80 -2.72
C THR A 424 10.89 -11.95 -1.75
N LEU A 425 9.65 -12.43 -1.80
CA LEU A 425 9.18 -13.70 -1.23
C LEU A 425 10.17 -14.84 -1.58
N GLY A 426 11.12 -15.15 -0.70
CA GLY A 426 12.08 -16.24 -0.91
C GLY A 426 13.57 -15.86 -0.98
N LYS A 427 13.97 -14.67 -0.51
CA LYS A 427 15.37 -14.20 -0.40
C LYS A 427 16.04 -13.81 -1.73
N GLU A 428 15.34 -13.87 -2.85
CA GLU A 428 15.86 -13.34 -4.10
C GLU A 428 15.80 -11.81 -4.08
N LYS A 429 16.96 -11.18 -4.29
CA LYS A 429 17.05 -9.74 -4.48
C LYS A 429 16.65 -9.44 -5.92
N VAL A 430 15.51 -8.79 -6.10
CA VAL A 430 15.10 -8.26 -7.40
C VAL A 430 15.43 -6.79 -7.42
N THR A 431 16.17 -6.35 -8.44
CA THR A 431 16.47 -4.94 -8.64
C THR A 431 15.42 -4.35 -9.57
N LYS A 432 14.72 -3.32 -9.10
CA LYS A 432 13.71 -2.61 -9.89
C LYS A 432 14.33 -1.33 -10.47
N TRP A 433 14.05 -1.09 -11.74
CA TRP A 433 14.52 0.09 -12.47
C TRP A 433 13.34 0.97 -12.84
N ASN A 434 13.56 2.28 -12.91
CA ASN A 434 12.56 3.22 -13.40
C ASN A 434 12.54 3.21 -14.94
N ILE A 435 11.95 2.16 -15.52
CA ILE A 435 12.07 1.86 -16.96
C ILE A 435 11.45 2.92 -17.85
N GLU A 436 10.31 3.51 -17.48
CA GLU A 436 9.59 4.42 -18.40
C GLU A 436 10.40 5.69 -18.73
N PRO A 437 11.00 6.41 -17.76
CA PRO A 437 11.94 7.48 -18.06
C PRO A 437 13.14 7.01 -18.87
N MET A 438 13.71 5.84 -18.59
CA MET A 438 14.85 5.32 -19.36
C MET A 438 14.50 5.08 -20.83
N GLU A 439 13.36 4.47 -21.10
CA GLU A 439 12.85 4.28 -22.46
C GLU A 439 12.64 5.62 -23.18
N TRP A 440 12.07 6.60 -22.50
CA TRP A 440 11.87 7.95 -23.04
C TRP A 440 13.20 8.63 -23.39
N MET A 441 14.19 8.56 -22.51
CA MET A 441 15.52 9.14 -22.75
C MET A 441 16.23 8.45 -23.93
N LEU A 442 16.14 7.13 -24.04
CA LEU A 442 16.72 6.36 -25.14
C LEU A 442 16.07 6.66 -26.49
N GLN A 443 14.74 6.80 -26.52
CA GLN A 443 14.01 7.22 -27.72
C GLN A 443 14.51 8.57 -28.22
N ARG A 444 14.66 9.54 -27.31
CA ARG A 444 15.16 10.90 -27.64
C ARG A 444 16.60 10.88 -28.13
N LYS A 445 17.49 10.20 -27.40
CA LYS A 445 18.92 10.14 -27.74
C LYS A 445 19.16 9.51 -29.11
N TRP A 446 18.48 8.42 -29.41
CA TRP A 446 18.75 7.61 -30.59
C TRP A 446 17.78 7.85 -31.74
N ASN A 447 16.74 8.65 -31.53
CA ASN A 447 15.65 8.88 -32.48
C ASN A 447 15.01 7.57 -32.97
N LYS A 448 14.87 6.61 -32.05
CA LYS A 448 14.22 5.31 -32.29
C LYS A 448 12.75 5.38 -31.93
N SER A 449 11.96 4.47 -32.50
CA SER A 449 10.53 4.37 -32.14
C SER A 449 10.34 3.82 -30.73
N GLN A 450 9.21 4.13 -30.10
CA GLN A 450 8.82 3.59 -28.79
C GLN A 450 8.86 2.06 -28.79
N ASP A 451 8.23 1.42 -29.78
CA ASP A 451 8.19 -0.05 -29.92
C ASP A 451 9.58 -0.69 -29.99
N GLU A 452 10.52 -0.01 -30.66
CA GLU A 452 11.89 -0.50 -30.80
C GLU A 452 12.65 -0.44 -29.48
N VAL A 453 12.57 0.68 -28.76
CA VAL A 453 13.21 0.82 -27.45
C VAL A 453 12.58 -0.12 -26.42
N GLN A 454 11.25 -0.29 -26.43
CA GLN A 454 10.57 -1.22 -25.53
C GLN A 454 11.03 -2.68 -25.73
N ARG A 455 11.41 -3.08 -26.95
CA ARG A 455 11.97 -4.42 -27.20
C ARG A 455 13.31 -4.63 -26.52
N TRP A 456 14.10 -3.58 -26.28
CA TRP A 456 15.36 -3.71 -25.56
C TRP A 456 15.10 -4.17 -24.12
N PHE A 457 14.01 -3.71 -23.48
CA PHE A 457 13.62 -4.07 -22.12
C PHE A 457 12.87 -5.40 -22.00
N GLN A 458 12.80 -6.23 -23.06
CA GLN A 458 12.22 -7.57 -23.02
C GLN A 458 13.17 -8.64 -22.45
N ARG A 459 14.24 -8.21 -21.79
CA ARG A 459 15.21 -9.09 -21.13
C ARG A 459 14.84 -9.33 -19.67
N GLU A 460 15.15 -10.52 -19.18
CA GLU A 460 14.98 -10.87 -17.75
C GLU A 460 16.16 -10.38 -16.88
N ASP A 461 17.34 -10.20 -17.48
CA ASP A 461 18.61 -9.93 -16.80
C ASP A 461 19.07 -8.48 -16.94
N ILE A 462 18.21 -7.51 -16.58
CA ILE A 462 18.56 -6.09 -16.67
C ILE A 462 19.57 -5.72 -15.58
N THR A 463 20.80 -5.43 -15.98
CA THR A 463 21.87 -4.92 -15.10
C THR A 463 22.20 -3.46 -15.39
N THR A 464 22.83 -2.77 -14.43
CA THR A 464 23.34 -1.41 -14.62
C THR A 464 24.30 -1.34 -15.80
N GLU A 465 25.18 -2.32 -15.99
CA GLU A 465 26.13 -2.37 -17.12
C GLU A 465 25.40 -2.48 -18.46
N TRP A 466 24.35 -3.29 -18.54
CA TRP A 466 23.52 -3.40 -19.75
C TRP A 466 22.79 -2.08 -20.04
N LEU A 467 22.23 -1.43 -19.02
CA LEU A 467 21.59 -0.13 -19.16
C LEU A 467 22.59 0.94 -19.65
N MET A 468 23.83 0.91 -19.16
CA MET A 468 24.91 1.80 -19.65
C MET A 468 25.24 1.52 -21.12
N HIS A 469 25.32 0.24 -21.48
CA HIS A 469 25.60 -0.15 -22.85
C HIS A 469 24.51 0.32 -23.82
N LEU A 470 23.22 0.26 -23.44
CA LEU A 470 22.12 0.85 -24.23
C LEU A 470 22.29 2.35 -24.46
N TRP A 471 22.74 3.07 -23.42
CA TRP A 471 22.98 4.50 -23.53
C TRP A 471 24.12 4.83 -24.48
N GLU A 472 25.17 4.01 -24.53
CA GLU A 472 26.36 4.28 -25.36
C GLU A 472 26.22 3.77 -26.80
N HIS A 473 25.50 2.65 -27.00
CA HIS A 473 25.48 1.91 -28.27
C HIS A 473 24.09 1.62 -28.84
N GLY A 474 23.01 2.17 -28.27
CA GLY A 474 21.64 1.88 -28.71
C GLY A 474 21.29 2.25 -30.15
N ARG A 475 22.14 3.00 -30.88
CA ARG A 475 21.95 3.21 -32.32
C ARG A 475 22.11 1.92 -33.13
N ASP A 476 23.02 1.05 -32.70
CA ASP A 476 23.45 -0.15 -33.44
C ASP A 476 22.70 -1.42 -33.00
N MET A 477 21.81 -1.29 -32.00
CA MET A 477 20.76 -2.26 -31.68
C MET A 477 19.52 -2.02 -32.53
#